data_AF-A0A7V1XXW7-F1
#
_entry.id   AF-A0A7V1XXW7-F1
#
_cell.length_a   1.000
_cell.length_b   1.000
_cell.length_c   1.000
_cell.angle_alpha   90.00
_cell.angle_beta   90.00
_cell.angle_gamma   90.00
#
_symmetry.space_group_name_H-M   'P 1'
#
loop_
_entity.id
_entity.type
_entity.pdbx_description
1 polymer ?
#
loop_
_entity_poly.entity_id
_entity_poly.type
_entity_poly.pdbx_seq_one_letter_code
_entity_poly.pdbx_strand_id
1 'polypeptide(L)'
;MKTIKLTLGLAALALIAGCQDSRVADLEKRVATLEADIAALRNKNNVEQATREQERLDFRACVAEANSLYNADLVNNGSKLKNGGYRIDAATEKVIRQRRIDRIEECKMLHRQGS
;
A
#
# COMPACT_ATOMS: atom_id res chain seq x y z
N MET A 1 61.86 -8.94 -42.93
CA MET A 1 60.88 -9.69 -42.12
C MET A 1 60.57 -8.95 -40.80
N LYS A 2 59.76 -7.89 -40.81
CA LYS A 2 59.37 -7.17 -39.57
C LYS A 2 57.91 -6.67 -39.58
N THR A 3 57.27 -6.63 -40.73
CA THR A 3 55.91 -6.08 -40.93
C THR A 3 54.77 -7.05 -40.58
N ILE A 4 54.99 -8.37 -40.65
CA ILE A 4 53.93 -9.39 -40.43
C ILE A 4 53.56 -9.54 -38.93
N LYS A 5 54.48 -9.25 -38.00
CA LYS A 5 54.18 -9.33 -36.56
C LYS A 5 53.34 -8.15 -36.06
N LEU A 6 53.39 -7.00 -36.73
CA LEU A 6 52.65 -5.80 -36.32
C LEU A 6 51.16 -5.88 -36.73
N THR A 7 50.86 -6.48 -37.88
CA THR A 7 49.48 -6.63 -38.38
C THR A 7 48.70 -7.70 -37.63
N LEU A 8 49.35 -8.79 -37.19
CA LEU A 8 48.69 -9.82 -36.37
C LEU A 8 48.31 -9.29 -34.98
N GLY A 9 49.14 -8.42 -34.38
CA GLY A 9 48.85 -7.80 -33.08
C GLY A 9 47.67 -6.83 -33.14
N LEU A 10 47.54 -6.05 -34.21
CA LEU A 10 46.48 -5.05 -34.37
C LEU A 10 45.09 -5.69 -34.59
N ALA A 11 45.03 -6.82 -35.32
CA ALA A 11 43.79 -7.56 -35.53
C ALA A 11 43.27 -8.22 -34.24
N ALA A 12 44.18 -8.71 -33.39
CA ALA A 12 43.81 -9.26 -32.08
C ALA A 12 43.26 -8.18 -31.12
N LEU A 13 43.83 -6.98 -31.12
CA LEU A 13 43.33 -5.85 -30.33
C LEU A 13 41.94 -5.36 -30.81
N ALA A 14 41.69 -5.33 -32.12
CA ALA A 14 40.39 -4.95 -32.67
C ALA A 14 39.27 -5.94 -32.31
N LEU A 15 39.57 -7.24 -32.26
CA LEU A 15 38.63 -8.28 -31.84
C LEU A 15 38.31 -8.20 -30.34
N ILE A 16 39.32 -7.93 -29.50
CA ILE A 16 39.11 -7.77 -28.05
C ILE A 16 38.30 -6.51 -27.78
N ALA A 17 38.60 -5.39 -28.46
CA ALA A 17 37.83 -4.14 -28.33
C ALA A 17 36.37 -4.32 -28.76
N GLY A 18 36.10 -4.96 -29.91
CA GLY A 18 34.72 -5.24 -30.36
C GLY A 18 33.93 -6.21 -29.46
N CYS A 19 34.61 -7.18 -28.83
CA CYS A 19 34.01 -8.04 -27.82
C CYS A 19 33.74 -7.32 -26.49
N GLN A 20 34.58 -6.32 -26.15
CA GLN A 20 34.37 -5.48 -24.97
C GLN A 20 33.20 -4.52 -25.20
N ASP A 21 33.11 -3.91 -26.38
CA ASP A 21 32.03 -3.02 -26.79
C ASP A 21 30.67 -3.73 -26.78
N SER A 22 30.58 -4.93 -27.34
CA SER A 22 29.34 -5.70 -27.36
C SER A 22 28.89 -6.15 -25.96
N ARG A 23 29.83 -6.46 -25.06
CA ARG A 23 29.51 -6.74 -23.65
C ARG A 23 29.08 -5.49 -22.89
N VAL A 24 29.70 -4.34 -23.16
CA VAL A 24 29.30 -3.06 -22.57
C VAL A 24 27.91 -2.68 -23.04
N ALA A 25 27.61 -2.80 -24.33
CA ALA A 25 26.27 -2.55 -24.87
C ALA A 25 25.19 -3.50 -24.31
N ASP A 26 25.51 -4.79 -24.12
CA ASP A 26 24.59 -5.73 -23.45
C ASP A 26 24.35 -5.34 -21.99
N LEU A 27 25.40 -4.95 -21.25
CA LEU A 27 25.30 -4.50 -19.87
C LEU A 27 24.49 -3.21 -19.76
N GLU A 28 24.72 -2.23 -20.62
CA GLU A 28 23.97 -0.97 -20.67
C GLU A 28 22.48 -1.22 -20.92
N LYS A 29 22.16 -2.12 -21.86
CA LYS A 29 20.77 -2.51 -22.13
C LYS A 29 20.13 -3.17 -20.91
N ARG A 30 20.85 -4.05 -20.23
CA ARG A 30 20.36 -4.72 -19.01
C ARG A 30 20.16 -3.76 -17.86
N VAL A 31 21.07 -2.79 -17.68
CA VAL A 31 20.92 -1.72 -16.68
C VAL A 31 19.70 -0.89 -16.98
N ALA A 32 19.51 -0.46 -18.23
CA ALA A 32 18.33 0.32 -18.63
C ALA A 32 17.01 -0.44 -18.37
N THR A 33 16.96 -1.75 -18.67
CA THR A 33 15.80 -2.58 -18.35
C THR A 33 15.57 -2.67 -16.84
N LEU A 34 16.61 -2.92 -16.05
CA LEU A 34 16.51 -3.00 -14.59
C LEU A 34 16.05 -1.68 -13.96
N GLU A 35 16.53 -0.54 -14.46
CA GLU A 35 16.09 0.78 -14.01
C GLU A 35 14.60 1.00 -14.30
N ALA A 36 14.13 0.62 -15.49
CA ALA A 36 12.72 0.67 -15.84
C ALA A 36 11.86 -0.23 -14.95
N ASP A 37 12.32 -1.46 -14.67
CA ASP A 37 11.63 -2.41 -13.79
C ASP A 37 11.56 -1.89 -12.36
N ILE A 38 12.65 -1.32 -11.83
CA ILE A 38 12.68 -0.70 -10.50
C ILE A 38 11.71 0.48 -10.44
N ALA A 39 11.67 1.32 -11.46
CA ALA A 39 10.72 2.44 -11.52
C ALA A 39 9.26 1.95 -11.51
N ALA A 40 8.95 0.92 -12.30
CA ALA A 40 7.62 0.31 -12.32
C ALA A 40 7.23 -0.32 -10.97
N LEU A 41 8.15 -1.05 -10.34
CA LEU A 41 7.94 -1.66 -9.03
C LEU A 41 7.73 -0.61 -7.93
N ARG A 42 8.52 0.48 -7.94
CA ARG A 42 8.34 1.59 -7.01
C ARG A 42 6.97 2.24 -7.17
N ASN A 43 6.55 2.47 -8.40
CA ASN A 43 5.23 3.05 -8.65
C ASN A 43 4.11 2.13 -8.16
N LYS A 44 4.20 0.82 -8.47
CA LYS A 44 3.24 -0.17 -7.98
C LYS A 44 3.17 -0.19 -6.45
N ASN A 45 4.31 -0.20 -5.77
CA ASN A 45 4.36 -0.20 -4.31
C ASN A 45 3.75 1.08 -3.73
N ASN A 46 4.03 2.25 -4.32
CA ASN A 46 3.44 3.52 -3.89
C ASN A 46 1.91 3.50 -4.02
N VAL A 47 1.38 2.97 -5.13
CA VAL A 47 -0.06 2.83 -5.34
C VAL A 47 -0.66 1.84 -4.33
N GLU A 48 -0.04 0.68 -4.11
CA GLU A 48 -0.49 -0.30 -3.12
C GLU A 48 -0.49 0.28 -1.70
N GLN A 49 0.52 1.05 -1.33
CA GLN A 49 0.58 1.73 -0.03
C GLN A 49 -0.52 2.79 0.10
N ALA A 50 -0.75 3.59 -0.93
CA ALA A 50 -1.82 4.58 -0.94
C ALA A 50 -3.19 3.92 -0.79
N THR A 51 -3.44 2.81 -1.50
CA THR A 51 -4.68 2.03 -1.38
C THR A 51 -4.85 1.48 0.03
N ARG A 52 -3.81 0.87 0.61
CA ARG A 52 -3.88 0.33 1.99
C ARG A 52 -4.14 1.41 3.01
N GLU A 53 -3.52 2.58 2.87
CA GLU A 53 -3.77 3.68 3.80
C GLU A 53 -5.19 4.22 3.65
N GLN A 54 -5.70 4.32 2.42
CA GLN A 54 -7.10 4.69 2.18
C GLN A 54 -8.07 3.69 2.83
N GLU A 55 -7.87 2.39 2.66
CA GLU A 55 -8.70 1.35 3.29
C GLU A 55 -8.69 1.46 4.83
N ARG A 56 -7.53 1.81 5.42
CA ARG A 56 -7.41 2.04 6.87
C ARG A 56 -8.17 3.28 7.32
N LEU A 57 -8.13 4.36 6.54
CA LEU A 57 -8.88 5.58 6.80
C LEU A 57 -10.39 5.31 6.71
N ASP A 58 -10.83 4.59 5.68
CA ASP A 58 -12.24 4.24 5.48
C ASP A 58 -12.76 3.37 6.64
N PHE A 59 -11.99 2.35 7.04
CA PHE A 59 -12.34 1.53 8.20
C PHE A 59 -12.45 2.37 9.49
N ARG A 60 -11.49 3.29 9.71
CA ARG A 60 -11.54 4.20 10.88
C ARG A 60 -12.76 5.11 10.84
N ALA A 61 -13.10 5.65 9.67
CA ALA A 61 -14.27 6.49 9.48
C ALA A 61 -15.57 5.71 9.78
N CYS A 62 -15.69 4.48 9.26
CA CYS A 62 -16.84 3.61 9.51
C CYS A 62 -17.03 3.32 11.02
N VAL A 63 -15.95 2.97 11.73
CA VAL A 63 -16.00 2.73 13.18
C VAL A 63 -16.35 4.02 13.94
N ALA A 64 -15.82 5.17 13.53
CA ALA A 64 -16.15 6.46 14.13
C ALA A 64 -17.63 6.81 13.94
N GLU A 65 -18.20 6.55 12.77
CA GLU A 65 -19.62 6.73 12.50
C GLU A 65 -20.49 5.83 13.39
N ALA A 66 -20.15 4.54 13.50
CA ALA A 66 -20.87 3.61 14.38
C ALA A 66 -20.88 4.09 15.85
N ASN A 67 -19.76 4.64 16.33
CA ASN A 67 -19.67 5.25 17.66
C ASN A 67 -20.47 6.55 17.79
N SER A 68 -20.47 7.38 16.75
CA SER A 68 -21.25 8.62 16.71
C SER A 68 -22.75 8.33 16.81
N LEU A 69 -23.24 7.36 16.03
CA LEU A 69 -24.63 6.93 16.06
C LEU A 69 -25.01 6.32 17.41
N TYR A 70 -24.14 5.51 18.00
CA TYR A 70 -24.33 5.01 19.36
C TYR A 70 -24.50 6.17 20.36
N ASN A 71 -23.62 7.18 20.32
CA ASN A 71 -23.71 8.34 21.20
C ASN A 71 -24.99 9.15 20.96
N ALA A 72 -25.40 9.34 19.70
CA ALA A 72 -26.66 9.98 19.35
C ALA A 72 -27.86 9.20 19.91
N ASP A 73 -27.85 7.87 19.80
CA ASP A 73 -28.86 7.00 20.39
C ASP A 73 -28.88 7.13 21.93
N LEU A 74 -27.72 7.26 22.60
CA LEU A 74 -27.69 7.52 24.05
C LEU A 74 -28.33 8.86 24.41
N VAL A 75 -28.10 9.89 23.60
CA VAL A 75 -28.66 11.24 23.81
C VAL A 75 -30.17 11.25 23.60
N ASN A 76 -30.63 10.58 22.53
CA ASN A 76 -32.05 10.59 22.13
C ASN A 76 -32.93 9.75 23.05
N ASN A 77 -32.39 8.67 23.63
CA ASN A 77 -33.15 7.73 24.45
C ASN A 77 -32.84 7.85 25.95
N GLY A 78 -31.84 8.65 26.32
CA GLY A 78 -31.33 8.74 27.68
C GLY A 78 -31.61 10.07 28.38
N SER A 79 -31.55 10.03 29.70
CA SER A 79 -31.52 11.24 30.55
C SER A 79 -30.09 11.59 30.93
N LYS A 80 -29.69 12.84 30.66
CA LYS A 80 -28.34 13.32 31.00
C LYS A 80 -28.12 13.36 32.51
N LEU A 81 -27.02 12.77 32.95
CA LEU A 81 -26.57 12.73 34.35
C LEU A 81 -25.64 13.92 34.65
N LYS A 82 -25.49 14.25 35.95
CA LYS A 82 -24.61 15.33 36.41
C LYS A 82 -23.13 15.12 36.03
N ASN A 83 -22.71 13.88 35.81
CA ASN A 83 -21.36 13.52 35.39
C ASN A 83 -21.15 13.57 33.86
N GLY A 84 -22.14 14.04 33.10
CA GLY A 84 -22.08 14.10 31.64
C GLY A 84 -22.44 12.80 30.91
N GLY A 85 -22.66 11.70 31.63
CA GLY A 85 -23.18 10.45 31.06
C GLY A 85 -24.69 10.50 30.77
N TYR A 86 -25.21 9.44 30.15
CA TYR A 86 -26.64 9.25 29.91
C TYR A 86 -27.14 8.02 30.66
N ARG A 87 -28.31 8.14 31.30
CA ARG A 87 -29.04 7.02 31.90
C ARG A 87 -30.12 6.58 30.92
N ILE A 88 -30.16 5.29 30.63
CA ILE A 88 -31.09 4.67 29.68
C ILE A 88 -31.68 3.44 30.36
N ASP A 89 -32.88 3.04 29.96
CA ASP A 89 -33.41 1.75 30.42
C ASP A 89 -32.57 0.59 29.87
N ALA A 90 -32.50 -0.50 30.64
CA ALA A 90 -31.61 -1.62 30.34
C ALA A 90 -31.96 -2.34 29.02
N ALA A 91 -33.23 -2.37 28.62
CA ALA A 91 -33.66 -3.01 27.38
C ALA A 91 -33.18 -2.20 26.17
N THR A 92 -33.37 -0.88 26.22
CA THR A 92 -32.91 0.04 25.18
C THR A 92 -31.38 0.10 25.12
N GLU A 93 -30.69 0.12 26.26
CA GLU A 93 -29.22 0.08 26.28
C GLU A 93 -28.68 -1.17 25.57
N LYS A 94 -29.29 -2.34 25.81
CA LYS A 94 -28.89 -3.59 25.14
C LYS A 94 -29.06 -3.49 23.63
N VAL A 95 -30.18 -2.95 23.15
CA VAL A 95 -30.44 -2.79 21.70
C VAL A 95 -29.46 -1.82 21.06
N ILE A 96 -29.25 -0.65 21.66
CA ILE A 96 -28.33 0.38 21.16
C ILE A 96 -26.88 -0.16 21.12
N ARG A 97 -26.47 -0.86 22.18
CA ARG A 97 -25.14 -1.49 22.25
C ARG A 97 -24.97 -2.57 21.19
N GLN A 98 -25.98 -3.42 20.98
CA GLN A 98 -25.91 -4.47 19.97
C GLN A 98 -25.80 -3.87 18.56
N ARG A 99 -26.61 -2.85 18.24
CA ARG A 99 -26.56 -2.16 16.96
C ARG A 99 -25.18 -1.57 16.65
N ARG A 100 -24.50 -1.03 17.67
CA ARG A 100 -23.11 -0.56 17.53
C ARG A 100 -22.15 -1.69 17.19
N ILE A 101 -22.27 -2.84 17.87
CA ILE A 101 -21.44 -4.02 17.63
C ILE A 101 -21.65 -4.53 16.21
N ASP A 102 -22.91 -4.68 15.78
CA ASP A 102 -23.26 -5.17 14.46
C ASP A 102 -22.67 -4.28 13.35
N ARG A 103 -22.76 -2.95 13.51
CA ARG A 103 -22.14 -1.99 12.58
C ARG A 103 -20.62 -2.07 12.57
N ILE A 104 -19.98 -2.27 13.71
CA ILE A 104 -18.51 -2.45 13.76
C ILE A 104 -18.11 -3.76 13.06
N GLU A 105 -18.88 -4.83 13.22
CA GLU A 105 -18.64 -6.08 12.48
C GLU A 105 -18.86 -5.89 10.98
N GLU A 106 -19.88 -5.14 10.56
CA GLU A 106 -20.07 -4.75 9.15
C GLU A 106 -18.86 -3.99 8.60
N CYS A 107 -18.34 -2.99 9.33
CA CYS A 107 -17.12 -2.28 8.96
C CYS A 107 -15.94 -3.26 8.77
N LYS A 108 -15.78 -4.25 9.66
CA LYS A 108 -14.72 -5.26 9.54
C LYS A 108 -14.91 -6.14 8.31
N MET A 109 -16.14 -6.51 7.97
CA MET A 109 -16.43 -7.36 6.81
C MET A 109 -16.18 -6.62 5.49
N LEU A 110 -16.54 -5.35 5.41
CA LEU A 110 -16.32 -4.50 4.23
C LEU A 110 -14.83 -4.26 3.98
N HIS A 111 -14.03 -4.08 5.04
CA HIS A 111 -12.60 -3.73 4.93
C HIS A 111 -11.64 -4.92 5.17
N ARG A 112 -12.14 -6.15 5.31
CA ARG A 112 -11.31 -7.37 5.45
C ARG A 112 -10.68 -7.85 4.14
N GLN A 113 -11.13 -7.35 2.99
CA GLN A 113 -10.75 -7.89 1.68
C GLN A 113 -9.43 -7.33 1.11
N GLY A 114 -8.68 -6.52 1.86
CA GLY A 114 -7.44 -5.87 1.41
C GLY A 114 -6.14 -6.35 2.09
N SER A 115 -6.15 -7.47 2.83
CA SER A 115 -4.98 -7.94 3.60
C SER A 115 -4.25 -9.13 3.00
#